data_AF-A0ABD0T257-F1
#
_entry.id   AF-A0ABD0T257-F1
#
_cell.length_a   1.000
_cell.length_b   1.000
_cell.length_c   1.000
_cell.angle_alpha   90.00
_cell.angle_beta   90.00
_cell.angle_gamma   90.00
#
_symmetry.space_group_name_H-M   'P 1'
#
loop_
_entity.id
_entity.type
_entity.pdbx_description
1 polymer ?
#
loop_
_entity_poly.entity_id
_entity_poly.type
_entity_poly.pdbx_seq_one_letter_code
_entity_poly.pdbx_strand_id
1 'polypeptide(L)'
;MPEGLNLKIQAESPVARAGAGDISERELSRERYTLQTTPPTRVQPAHPKKQLFSVPVNKFTAKCSAPSPNLERIRSCLEQYRAQTPARRVRVRPKAVSMEDLTPTKRSKNMREESTLEAVRSPGLRSPAEEQAAAKIFKFMVVSAWRRRRDEVRCLRKTLEYQVSCSERLRIQVSTLKALLDSDNAKVRLAMRELERLKHLLRDKDIEKALLQREKQALERDVCAAQDQASEMSIGWRNCRNELEGVRAAAAAGERALSQERAAAADARAQRDLAFRRLSIIEEELAQHEALLSSAEEEAAALRREADERTRQLQRAAEQLRQEQEARSKCSRECAVLGARVSAAADETSALRATVEHMRGEVQRLDRALQITREQLDWWPRPLTKMLGAARSWLRHPMSFPEAMLWSLIPARHGC
;
A
#
# COMPACT_ATOMS: atom_id res chain seq x y z
N MET A 1 4.27 -44.56 -18.90
CA MET A 1 2.97 -45.03 -19.42
C MET A 1 2.08 -45.34 -18.22
N PRO A 2 0.85 -44.83 -18.10
CA PRO A 2 0.09 -43.98 -19.05
C PRO A 2 0.20 -42.49 -18.69
N GLU A 3 0.38 -41.57 -19.64
CA GLU A 3 -0.66 -40.91 -20.48
C GLU A 3 -1.56 -40.00 -19.61
N GLY A 4 -1.54 -38.67 -19.70
CA GLY A 4 -1.23 -37.80 -20.83
C GLY A 4 -2.51 -37.18 -21.36
N LEU A 5 -2.99 -36.09 -20.74
CA LEU A 5 -4.01 -35.23 -21.33
C LEU A 5 -3.75 -33.75 -20.96
N ASN A 6 -2.95 -33.12 -21.81
CA ASN A 6 -2.95 -31.67 -22.01
C ASN A 6 -4.25 -31.29 -22.72
N LEU A 7 -5.09 -30.47 -22.08
CA LEU A 7 -6.15 -29.74 -22.76
C LEU A 7 -5.85 -28.24 -22.68
N LYS A 8 -5.13 -27.77 -23.70
CA LYS A 8 -5.19 -26.38 -24.15
C LYS A 8 -6.57 -26.17 -24.76
N ILE A 9 -7.41 -25.35 -24.13
CA ILE A 9 -8.54 -24.72 -24.82
C ILE A 9 -8.18 -23.25 -24.94
N GLN A 10 -7.91 -22.86 -26.19
CA GLN A 10 -7.64 -21.51 -26.62
C GLN A 10 -8.90 -20.67 -26.41
N ALA A 11 -8.74 -19.56 -25.70
CA ALA A 11 -9.74 -18.50 -25.63
C ALA A 11 -9.75 -17.76 -26.97
N GLU A 12 -10.78 -17.98 -27.78
CA GLU A 12 -11.10 -17.10 -28.90
C GLU A 12 -11.80 -15.85 -28.35
N SER A 13 -11.04 -14.76 -28.32
CA SER A 13 -11.50 -13.40 -28.07
C SER A 13 -12.44 -12.95 -29.21
N PRO A 14 -13.64 -12.42 -28.93
CA PRO A 14 -14.42 -11.75 -29.95
C PRO A 14 -13.77 -10.40 -30.27
N VAL A 15 -13.40 -10.25 -31.54
CA VAL A 15 -12.90 -9.04 -32.20
C VAL A 15 -13.79 -7.85 -31.85
N ALA A 16 -13.22 -6.88 -31.11
CA ALA A 16 -13.77 -5.57 -30.94
C ALA A 16 -13.87 -4.87 -32.31
N ARG A 17 -15.09 -4.66 -32.78
CA ARG A 17 -15.37 -3.83 -33.95
C ARG A 17 -15.07 -2.38 -33.57
N ALA A 18 -13.90 -1.89 -33.99
CA ALA A 18 -13.57 -0.48 -33.96
C ALA A 18 -14.51 0.26 -34.93
N GLY A 19 -15.59 0.80 -34.39
CA GLY A 19 -16.46 1.77 -35.02
C GLY A 19 -16.47 3.04 -34.18
N ALA A 20 -15.32 3.73 -34.14
CA ALA A 20 -15.23 5.08 -33.64
C ALA A 20 -15.95 6.00 -34.64
N GLY A 21 -17.25 6.20 -34.41
CA GLY A 21 -17.95 7.34 -34.96
C GLY A 21 -17.54 8.56 -34.15
N ASP A 22 -16.83 9.50 -34.78
CA ASP A 22 -16.58 10.84 -34.25
C ASP A 22 -17.93 11.55 -34.04
N ILE A 23 -18.49 11.39 -32.85
CA ILE A 23 -19.64 12.16 -32.39
C ILE A 23 -19.09 13.52 -31.97
N SER A 24 -19.22 14.50 -32.86
CA SER A 24 -18.75 15.86 -32.61
C SER A 24 -19.32 16.41 -31.30
N GLU A 25 -18.55 17.20 -30.55
CA GLU A 25 -18.96 17.85 -29.28
C GLU A 25 -20.27 18.64 -29.37
N ARG A 26 -20.70 18.96 -30.60
CA ARG A 26 -21.98 19.63 -30.91
C ARG A 26 -23.21 18.75 -30.64
N GLU A 27 -23.08 17.42 -30.73
CA GLU A 27 -24.18 16.48 -30.47
C GLU A 27 -24.30 16.12 -28.99
N LEU A 28 -23.18 15.99 -28.27
CA LEU A 28 -23.17 15.82 -26.80
C LEU A 28 -23.72 17.03 -26.03
N SER A 29 -23.66 18.22 -26.64
CA SER A 29 -24.22 19.45 -26.06
C SER A 29 -25.75 19.55 -26.16
N ARG A 30 -26.36 18.84 -27.13
CA ARG A 30 -27.83 18.80 -27.28
C ARG A 30 -28.49 17.84 -26.30
N GLU A 31 -27.84 16.73 -25.96
CA GLU A 31 -28.38 15.77 -24.99
C GLU A 31 -28.28 16.25 -23.53
N ARG A 32 -27.35 17.16 -23.21
CA ARG A 32 -27.28 17.78 -21.87
C ARG A 32 -28.38 18.80 -21.60
N TYR A 33 -29.01 19.35 -22.64
CA TYR A 33 -30.10 20.33 -22.49
C TYR A 33 -31.50 19.69 -22.42
N THR A 34 -31.65 18.39 -22.70
CA THR A 34 -32.93 17.67 -22.63
C THR A 34 -33.15 16.87 -21.34
N LEU A 35 -32.18 16.84 -20.42
CA LEU A 35 -32.28 16.16 -19.12
C LEU A 35 -32.44 17.10 -17.90
N GLN A 36 -32.65 18.41 -18.13
CA GLN A 36 -32.79 19.41 -17.04
C GLN A 36 -34.10 20.21 -17.07
N THR A 37 -35.20 19.60 -17.53
CA THR A 37 -36.54 20.18 -17.35
C THR A 37 -37.55 19.11 -16.95
N THR A 38 -37.37 18.57 -15.75
CA THR A 38 -38.50 18.07 -14.96
C THR A 38 -39.21 19.27 -14.34
N PRO A 39 -40.52 19.47 -14.56
CA PRO A 39 -41.26 20.54 -13.89
C PRO A 39 -41.29 20.25 -12.38
N PRO A 40 -41.19 21.27 -11.51
CA PRO A 40 -41.27 21.05 -10.08
C PRO A 40 -42.66 20.51 -9.74
N THR A 41 -42.68 19.32 -9.14
CA THR A 41 -43.87 18.70 -8.56
C THR A 41 -44.49 19.68 -7.58
N ARG A 42 -45.62 20.28 -7.98
CA ARG A 42 -46.44 21.15 -7.13
C ARG A 42 -46.98 20.30 -5.98
N VAL A 43 -46.30 20.35 -4.84
CA VAL A 43 -46.77 19.80 -3.57
C VAL A 43 -48.06 20.56 -3.22
N GLN A 44 -49.20 19.90 -3.35
CA GLN A 44 -50.44 20.44 -2.82
C GLN A 44 -50.40 20.36 -1.28
N PRO A 45 -50.84 21.42 -0.57
CA PRO A 45 -51.07 21.35 0.87
C PRO A 45 -52.12 20.28 1.16
N ALA A 46 -51.79 19.39 2.09
CA ALA A 46 -52.69 18.35 2.58
C ALA A 46 -53.98 18.98 3.14
N HIS A 47 -55.12 18.63 2.53
CA HIS A 47 -56.44 18.91 3.10
C HIS A 47 -56.61 18.15 4.43
N PRO A 48 -56.93 18.81 5.56
CA PRO A 48 -57.26 18.12 6.79
C PRO A 48 -58.75 17.79 6.75
N LYS A 49 -59.07 16.51 6.50
CA LYS A 49 -60.30 15.78 6.92
C LYS A 49 -60.62 14.68 5.91
N LYS A 50 -59.85 13.58 5.96
CA LYS A 50 -60.38 12.24 5.72
C LYS A 50 -59.71 11.31 6.72
N GLN A 51 -60.37 11.14 7.87
CA GLN A 51 -60.07 10.05 8.79
C GLN A 51 -60.28 8.74 8.02
N LEU A 52 -59.17 8.08 7.67
CA LEU A 52 -59.17 6.70 7.24
C LEU A 52 -59.52 5.85 8.47
N PHE A 53 -60.77 5.42 8.55
CA PHE A 53 -61.14 4.29 9.39
C PHE A 53 -60.53 3.03 8.78
N SER A 54 -59.34 2.66 9.24
CA SER A 54 -58.78 1.33 9.06
C SER A 54 -59.53 0.35 9.96
N VAL A 55 -60.67 -0.14 9.49
CA VAL A 55 -61.31 -1.36 10.03
C VAL A 55 -61.12 -2.46 8.98
N PRO A 56 -60.49 -3.60 9.32
CA PRO A 56 -60.42 -4.73 8.42
C PRO A 56 -61.83 -5.26 8.19
N VAL A 57 -62.36 -5.13 6.98
CA VAL A 57 -63.63 -5.75 6.60
C VAL A 57 -63.35 -7.23 6.33
N ASN A 58 -63.28 -8.01 7.41
CA ASN A 58 -63.27 -9.46 7.36
C ASN A 58 -64.68 -9.97 7.00
N LYS A 59 -64.93 -10.27 5.72
CA LYS A 59 -66.26 -10.73 5.22
C LYS A 59 -66.51 -12.24 5.38
N PHE A 60 -65.80 -12.95 6.27
CA PHE A 60 -66.04 -14.39 6.49
C PHE A 60 -65.94 -14.83 7.96
N THR A 61 -66.49 -14.05 8.89
CA THR A 61 -66.84 -14.58 10.22
C THR A 61 -68.27 -14.22 10.56
N ALA A 62 -69.20 -15.10 10.19
CA ALA A 62 -70.59 -15.03 10.63
C ALA A 62 -70.64 -15.22 12.15
N LYS A 63 -70.70 -14.13 12.90
CA LYS A 63 -71.22 -14.17 14.27
C LYS A 63 -72.70 -14.52 14.16
N CYS A 64 -73.12 -15.63 14.77
CA CYS A 64 -74.52 -15.99 14.94
C CYS A 64 -75.24 -14.90 15.75
N SER A 65 -75.75 -13.88 15.07
CA SER A 65 -76.73 -12.96 15.65
C SER A 65 -78.04 -13.72 15.81
N ALA A 66 -78.64 -13.62 17.00
CA ALA A 66 -79.97 -14.13 17.27
C ALA A 66 -80.95 -13.72 16.16
N PRO A 67 -81.85 -14.62 15.72
CA PRO A 67 -82.78 -14.32 14.65
C PRO A 67 -83.61 -13.09 15.01
N SER A 68 -83.77 -12.16 14.06
CA SER A 68 -84.58 -10.96 14.30
C SER A 68 -85.99 -11.36 14.78
N PRO A 69 -86.64 -10.57 15.66
CA PRO A 69 -87.95 -10.90 16.22
C PRO A 69 -89.03 -11.14 15.16
N ASN A 70 -88.88 -10.56 13.95
CA ASN A 70 -89.76 -10.86 12.82
C ASN A 70 -89.54 -12.26 12.22
N LEU A 71 -88.32 -12.79 12.21
CA LEU A 71 -88.03 -14.15 11.76
C LEU A 71 -88.52 -15.20 12.77
N GLU A 72 -88.46 -14.89 14.07
CA GLU A 72 -89.08 -15.74 15.10
C GLU A 72 -90.60 -15.74 15.00
N ARG A 73 -91.22 -14.59 14.71
CA ARG A 73 -92.66 -14.50 14.47
C ARG A 73 -93.10 -15.30 13.24
N ILE A 74 -92.33 -15.24 12.15
CA ILE A 74 -92.58 -16.03 10.94
C ILE A 74 -92.38 -17.52 11.20
N ARG A 75 -91.34 -17.91 11.95
CA ARG A 75 -91.14 -19.32 12.36
C ARG A 75 -92.27 -19.82 13.26
N SER A 76 -92.68 -19.03 14.24
CA SER A 76 -93.79 -19.34 15.14
C SER A 76 -95.11 -19.51 14.38
N CYS A 77 -95.42 -18.64 13.41
CA CYS A 77 -96.59 -18.79 12.55
C CYS A 77 -96.51 -20.05 11.66
N LEU A 78 -95.33 -20.37 11.12
CA LEU A 78 -95.12 -21.58 10.31
C LEU A 78 -95.20 -22.87 11.15
N GLU A 79 -94.75 -22.83 12.40
CA GLU A 79 -94.87 -23.95 13.35
C GLU A 79 -96.31 -24.12 13.84
N GLN A 80 -97.05 -23.05 14.10
CA GLN A 80 -98.49 -23.09 14.38
C GLN A 80 -99.27 -23.67 13.20
N TYR A 81 -98.92 -23.30 11.96
CA TYR A 81 -99.53 -23.86 10.75
C TYR A 81 -99.22 -25.35 10.59
N ARG A 82 -98.00 -25.79 10.94
CA ARG A 82 -97.63 -27.22 10.98
C ARG A 82 -98.34 -27.99 12.08
N ALA A 83 -98.54 -27.39 13.25
CA ALA A 83 -99.20 -28.04 14.40
C ALA A 83 -100.72 -28.14 14.24
N GLN A 84 -101.37 -27.17 13.56
CA GLN A 84 -102.81 -27.18 13.29
C GLN A 84 -103.22 -28.02 12.07
N THR A 85 -102.27 -28.47 11.25
CA THR A 85 -102.58 -29.32 10.10
C THR A 85 -102.30 -30.79 10.47
N PRO A 86 -103.31 -31.64 10.73
CA PRO A 86 -103.05 -33.07 10.89
C PRO A 86 -102.44 -33.60 9.59
N ALA A 87 -101.29 -34.26 9.71
CA ALA A 87 -100.52 -34.85 8.63
C ALA A 87 -101.31 -35.96 7.90
N ARG A 88 -102.34 -35.59 7.14
CA ARG A 88 -102.94 -36.47 6.15
C ARG A 88 -101.99 -36.46 4.97
N ARG A 89 -101.16 -37.50 4.84
CA ARG A 89 -100.43 -37.80 3.60
C ARG A 89 -101.46 -37.91 2.47
N VAL A 90 -101.72 -36.80 1.79
CA VAL A 90 -102.42 -36.83 0.51
C VAL A 90 -101.42 -37.42 -0.47
N ARG A 91 -101.54 -38.72 -0.73
CA ARG A 91 -100.94 -39.34 -1.92
C ARG A 91 -101.46 -38.54 -3.10
N VAL A 92 -100.62 -37.70 -3.68
CA VAL A 92 -100.87 -37.08 -4.98
C VAL A 92 -100.89 -38.24 -5.97
N ARG A 93 -102.10 -38.72 -6.27
CA ARG A 93 -102.33 -39.61 -7.40
C ARG A 93 -101.92 -38.86 -8.68
N PRO A 94 -101.40 -39.56 -9.70
CA PRO A 94 -101.00 -38.94 -10.96
C PRO A 94 -102.14 -38.09 -11.52
N LYS A 95 -101.85 -36.84 -11.87
CA LYS A 95 -102.76 -36.00 -12.65
C LYS A 95 -103.02 -36.70 -13.98
N ALA A 96 -104.28 -36.81 -14.37
CA ALA A 96 -104.72 -37.34 -15.65
C ALA A 96 -103.98 -36.63 -16.81
N VAL A 97 -103.41 -37.42 -17.72
CA VAL A 97 -102.68 -36.97 -18.92
C VAL A 97 -103.61 -36.96 -20.15
N SER A 98 -104.92 -37.17 -20.00
CA SER A 98 -105.88 -37.12 -21.11
C SER A 98 -107.09 -36.22 -20.80
N MET A 99 -107.50 -35.47 -21.82
CA MET A 99 -108.72 -34.66 -21.89
C MET A 99 -110.02 -35.50 -21.97
N GLU A 100 -109.93 -36.82 -21.87
CA GLU A 100 -111.08 -37.74 -21.96
C GLU A 100 -111.77 -38.00 -20.59
N ASP A 101 -111.10 -37.71 -19.47
CA ASP A 101 -111.59 -37.99 -18.10
C ASP A 101 -112.42 -36.86 -17.46
N LEU A 102 -112.63 -35.74 -18.18
CA LEU A 102 -113.53 -34.66 -17.74
C LEU A 102 -114.96 -34.81 -18.26
N THR A 103 -115.26 -35.90 -18.96
CA THR A 103 -116.64 -36.25 -19.27
C THR A 103 -117.28 -36.87 -18.03
N PRO A 104 -118.41 -36.35 -17.53
CA PRO A 104 -119.10 -37.00 -16.43
C PRO A 104 -119.68 -38.32 -16.94
N THR A 105 -118.94 -39.42 -16.83
CA THR A 105 -119.45 -40.78 -17.04
C THR A 105 -120.30 -41.20 -15.83
N LYS A 106 -121.24 -40.35 -15.40
CA LYS A 106 -122.45 -40.84 -14.77
C LYS A 106 -123.31 -41.39 -15.90
N ARG A 107 -123.21 -42.70 -16.11
CA ARG A 107 -124.36 -43.48 -16.59
C ARG A 107 -125.49 -43.26 -15.58
N SER A 108 -126.21 -42.14 -15.69
CA SER A 108 -127.59 -42.10 -15.28
C SER A 108 -128.27 -43.13 -16.18
N LYS A 109 -128.51 -44.31 -15.60
CA LYS A 109 -129.47 -45.27 -16.11
C LYS A 109 -130.74 -44.46 -16.36
N ASN A 110 -130.94 -44.07 -17.62
CA ASN A 110 -132.19 -43.51 -18.07
C ASN A 110 -133.19 -44.63 -17.85
N MET A 111 -133.85 -44.61 -16.69
CA MET A 111 -135.20 -45.10 -16.55
C MET A 111 -135.99 -44.33 -17.60
N ARG A 112 -136.02 -44.92 -18.80
CA ARG A 112 -137.07 -44.67 -19.77
C ARG A 112 -138.30 -45.35 -19.16
N GLU A 113 -138.78 -44.78 -18.06
CA GLU A 113 -140.19 -44.86 -17.75
C GLU A 113 -140.84 -44.21 -18.96
N GLU A 114 -141.38 -45.06 -19.83
CA GLU A 114 -142.53 -44.70 -20.62
C GLU A 114 -143.54 -44.15 -19.62
N SER A 115 -143.48 -42.84 -19.39
CA SER A 115 -144.63 -42.08 -18.96
C SER A 115 -145.61 -42.15 -20.14
N THR A 116 -146.23 -43.31 -20.30
CA THR A 116 -147.65 -43.37 -20.61
C THR A 116 -148.27 -42.41 -19.62
N LEU A 117 -148.41 -41.16 -20.06
CA LEU A 117 -149.43 -40.27 -19.55
C LEU A 117 -150.72 -41.05 -19.80
N GLU A 118 -151.10 -41.91 -18.85
CA GLU A 118 -152.49 -42.25 -18.65
C GLU A 118 -153.18 -40.90 -18.55
N ALA A 119 -153.80 -40.51 -19.67
CA ALA A 119 -154.76 -39.45 -19.68
C ALA A 119 -155.80 -39.90 -18.66
N VAL A 120 -155.67 -39.39 -17.42
CA VAL A 120 -156.68 -39.48 -16.39
C VAL A 120 -157.94 -38.97 -17.07
N ARG A 121 -158.77 -39.90 -17.52
CA ARG A 121 -160.08 -39.63 -18.12
C ARG A 121 -160.90 -39.06 -16.97
N SER A 122 -160.89 -37.74 -16.87
CA SER A 122 -161.76 -37.01 -15.97
C SER A 122 -163.20 -37.44 -16.28
N PRO A 123 -164.03 -37.79 -15.29
CA PRO A 123 -165.39 -38.22 -15.54
C PRO A 123 -166.18 -37.08 -16.18
N GLY A 124 -166.54 -37.24 -17.45
CA GLY A 124 -167.59 -36.48 -18.15
C GLY A 124 -167.60 -34.96 -17.95
N LEU A 125 -166.81 -34.25 -18.76
CA LEU A 125 -167.18 -32.88 -19.15
C LEU A 125 -168.41 -33.01 -20.08
N ARG A 126 -169.61 -32.90 -19.52
CA ARG A 126 -170.89 -33.25 -20.20
C ARG A 126 -171.56 -32.04 -20.86
N SER A 127 -170.84 -30.95 -21.02
CA SER A 127 -171.31 -29.76 -21.73
C SER A 127 -170.27 -29.31 -22.77
N PRO A 128 -170.68 -28.97 -24.01
CA PRO A 128 -169.76 -28.47 -25.03
C PRO A 128 -168.99 -27.22 -24.58
N ALA A 129 -169.50 -26.48 -23.59
CA ALA A 129 -168.82 -25.33 -22.99
C ALA A 129 -167.59 -25.75 -22.14
N GLU A 130 -167.67 -26.88 -21.44
CA GLU A 130 -166.60 -27.39 -20.57
C GLU A 130 -165.44 -27.98 -21.38
N GLU A 131 -165.75 -28.71 -22.46
CA GLU A 131 -164.73 -29.19 -23.41
C GLU A 131 -164.01 -28.02 -24.10
N GLN A 132 -164.75 -26.97 -24.46
CA GLN A 132 -164.17 -25.77 -25.05
C GLN A 132 -163.32 -24.98 -24.04
N ALA A 133 -163.70 -24.96 -22.76
CA ALA A 133 -162.91 -24.38 -21.68
C ALA A 133 -161.63 -25.21 -21.40
N ALA A 134 -161.74 -26.54 -21.35
CA ALA A 134 -160.61 -27.44 -21.19
C ALA A 134 -159.62 -27.34 -22.36
N ALA A 135 -160.11 -27.22 -23.61
CA ALA A 135 -159.27 -27.00 -24.78
C ALA A 135 -158.55 -25.64 -24.73
N LYS A 136 -159.21 -24.58 -24.23
CA LYS A 136 -158.58 -23.27 -24.00
C LYS A 136 -157.51 -23.35 -22.91
N ILE A 137 -157.78 -24.04 -21.80
CA ILE A 137 -156.82 -24.25 -20.70
C ILE A 137 -155.63 -25.09 -21.18
N PHE A 138 -155.86 -26.20 -21.88
CA PHE A 138 -154.81 -27.03 -22.46
C PHE A 138 -153.93 -26.22 -23.43
N LYS A 139 -154.55 -25.47 -24.35
CA LYS A 139 -153.83 -24.59 -25.28
C LYS A 139 -153.01 -23.54 -24.52
N PHE A 140 -153.56 -22.94 -23.47
CA PHE A 140 -152.84 -22.01 -22.61
C PHE A 140 -151.67 -22.67 -21.88
N MET A 141 -151.85 -23.86 -21.31
CA MET A 141 -150.81 -24.61 -20.60
C MET A 141 -149.69 -25.03 -21.56
N VAL A 142 -150.01 -25.54 -22.74
CA VAL A 142 -149.02 -25.90 -23.76
C VAL A 142 -148.25 -24.67 -24.25
N VAL A 143 -148.94 -23.55 -24.53
CA VAL A 143 -148.28 -22.30 -24.94
C VAL A 143 -147.41 -21.74 -23.80
N SER A 144 -147.87 -21.82 -22.55
CA SER A 144 -147.11 -21.36 -21.37
C SER A 144 -145.88 -22.23 -21.11
N ALA A 145 -146.02 -23.56 -21.22
CA ALA A 145 -144.91 -24.51 -21.12
C ALA A 145 -143.90 -24.32 -22.26
N TRP A 146 -144.38 -24.09 -23.50
CA TRP A 146 -143.52 -23.79 -24.64
C TRP A 146 -142.77 -22.47 -24.47
N ARG A 147 -143.44 -21.41 -23.99
CA ARG A 147 -142.80 -20.12 -23.68
C ARG A 147 -141.74 -20.28 -22.59
N ARG A 148 -142.08 -20.94 -21.47
CA ARG A 148 -141.13 -21.23 -20.37
C ARG A 148 -139.92 -22.01 -20.87
N ARG A 149 -140.14 -23.05 -21.67
CA ARG A 149 -139.06 -23.85 -22.27
C ARG A 149 -138.20 -23.03 -23.22
N ARG A 150 -138.80 -22.15 -24.03
CA ARG A 150 -138.08 -21.25 -24.93
C ARG A 150 -137.21 -20.26 -24.13
N ASP A 151 -137.72 -19.73 -23.02
CA ASP A 151 -136.98 -18.83 -22.15
C ASP A 151 -135.85 -19.55 -21.41
N GLU A 152 -136.06 -20.79 -20.94
CA GLU A 152 -135.01 -21.67 -20.42
C GLU A 152 -133.92 -21.95 -21.45
N VAL A 153 -134.30 -22.34 -22.68
CA VAL A 153 -133.35 -22.58 -23.78
C VAL A 153 -132.59 -21.30 -24.12
N ARG A 154 -133.25 -20.13 -24.12
CA ARG A 154 -132.59 -18.84 -24.32
C ARG A 154 -131.61 -18.54 -23.18
N CYS A 155 -131.97 -18.82 -21.93
CA CYS A 155 -131.11 -18.64 -20.76
C CYS A 155 -129.89 -19.58 -20.82
N LEU A 156 -130.10 -20.87 -21.09
CA LEU A 156 -129.04 -21.85 -21.27
C LEU A 156 -128.10 -21.48 -22.42
N ARG A 157 -128.64 -20.99 -23.55
CA ARG A 157 -127.82 -20.49 -24.67
C ARG A 157 -126.94 -19.32 -24.25
N LYS A 158 -127.49 -18.31 -23.55
CA LYS A 158 -126.70 -17.19 -23.03
C LYS A 158 -125.62 -17.64 -22.04
N THR A 159 -125.95 -18.58 -21.15
CA THR A 159 -124.97 -19.17 -20.21
C THR A 159 -123.87 -19.92 -20.94
N LEU A 160 -124.20 -20.69 -21.99
CA LEU A 160 -123.23 -21.39 -22.81
C LEU A 160 -122.33 -20.40 -23.58
N GLU A 161 -122.89 -19.35 -24.19
CA GLU A 161 -122.13 -18.28 -24.85
C GLU A 161 -121.16 -17.60 -23.87
N TYR A 162 -121.60 -17.32 -22.64
CA TYR A 162 -120.74 -16.78 -21.58
C TYR A 162 -119.63 -17.77 -21.19
N GLN A 163 -119.94 -19.06 -21.04
CA GLN A 163 -118.94 -20.10 -20.73
C GLN A 163 -117.92 -20.26 -21.86
N VAL A 164 -118.34 -20.23 -23.12
CA VAL A 164 -117.44 -20.26 -24.28
C VAL A 164 -116.55 -19.01 -24.29
N SER A 165 -117.10 -17.82 -24.00
CA SER A 165 -116.31 -16.59 -23.88
C SER A 165 -115.29 -16.67 -22.74
N CYS A 166 -115.66 -17.23 -21.59
CA CYS A 166 -114.73 -17.48 -20.48
C CYS A 166 -113.64 -18.47 -20.86
N SER A 167 -113.99 -19.55 -21.56
CA SER A 167 -113.05 -20.56 -22.06
C SER A 167 -112.07 -19.97 -23.07
N GLU A 168 -112.53 -19.10 -23.98
CA GLU A 168 -111.68 -18.38 -24.92
C GLU A 168 -110.71 -17.44 -24.19
N ARG A 169 -111.21 -16.67 -23.20
CA ARG A 169 -110.36 -15.81 -22.36
C ARG A 169 -109.28 -16.61 -21.63
N LEU A 170 -109.63 -17.78 -21.08
CA LEU A 170 -108.66 -18.69 -20.45
C LEU A 170 -107.64 -19.22 -21.45
N ARG A 171 -108.07 -19.59 -22.67
CA ARG A 171 -107.14 -20.02 -23.74
C ARG A 171 -106.15 -18.92 -24.11
N ILE A 172 -106.61 -17.67 -24.24
CA ILE A 172 -105.74 -16.51 -24.49
C ILE A 172 -104.76 -16.30 -23.32
N GLN A 173 -105.24 -16.36 -22.07
CA GLN A 173 -104.37 -16.23 -20.89
C GLN A 173 -103.31 -17.33 -20.85
N VAL A 174 -103.67 -18.59 -21.08
CA VAL A 174 -102.72 -19.70 -21.14
C VAL A 174 -101.70 -19.51 -22.27
N SER A 175 -102.12 -19.06 -23.45
CA SER A 175 -101.20 -18.79 -24.56
C SER A 175 -100.21 -17.66 -24.23
N THR A 176 -100.68 -16.61 -23.54
CA THR A 176 -99.84 -15.48 -23.11
C THR A 176 -98.83 -15.92 -22.05
N LEU A 177 -99.26 -16.71 -21.06
CA LEU A 177 -98.37 -17.24 -20.02
C LEU A 177 -97.32 -18.20 -20.62
N LYS A 178 -97.68 -19.01 -21.61
CA LYS A 178 -96.72 -19.84 -22.34
C LYS A 178 -95.67 -19.00 -23.07
N ALA A 179 -96.10 -17.98 -23.82
CA ALA A 179 -95.19 -17.09 -24.53
C ALA A 179 -94.24 -16.34 -23.58
N LEU A 180 -94.74 -15.87 -22.42
CA LEU A 180 -93.91 -15.26 -21.38
C LEU A 180 -92.89 -16.26 -20.81
N LEU A 181 -93.32 -17.48 -20.49
CA LEU A 181 -92.45 -18.54 -20.01
C LEU A 181 -91.36 -18.90 -21.03
N ASP A 182 -91.70 -18.99 -22.32
CA ASP A 182 -90.75 -19.27 -23.39
C ASP A 182 -89.73 -18.13 -23.58
N SER A 183 -90.19 -16.88 -23.49
CA SER A 183 -89.32 -15.69 -23.47
C SER A 183 -88.36 -15.72 -22.29
N ASP A 184 -88.84 -15.99 -21.08
CA ASP A 184 -88.00 -16.02 -19.88
C ASP A 184 -87.02 -17.20 -19.90
N ASN A 185 -87.44 -18.35 -20.41
CA ASN A 185 -86.55 -19.48 -20.67
C ASN A 185 -85.45 -19.12 -21.69
N ALA A 186 -85.76 -18.32 -22.73
CA ALA A 186 -84.76 -17.83 -23.67
C ALA A 186 -83.76 -16.88 -23.00
N LYS A 187 -84.22 -15.96 -22.15
CA LYS A 187 -83.35 -15.07 -21.35
C LYS A 187 -82.45 -15.86 -20.40
N VAL A 188 -82.97 -16.89 -19.73
CA VAL A 188 -82.18 -17.78 -18.86
C VAL A 188 -81.09 -18.48 -19.65
N ARG A 189 -81.40 -19.02 -20.85
CA ARG A 189 -80.37 -19.63 -21.72
C ARG A 189 -79.27 -18.66 -22.13
N LEU A 190 -79.63 -17.41 -22.46
CA LEU A 190 -78.63 -16.38 -22.77
C LEU A 190 -77.77 -16.03 -21.55
N ALA A 191 -78.39 -15.86 -20.38
CA ALA A 191 -77.67 -15.60 -19.13
C ALA A 191 -76.72 -16.75 -18.75
N MET A 192 -77.12 -18.01 -18.99
CA MET A 192 -76.25 -19.18 -18.77
C MET A 192 -75.03 -19.17 -19.70
N ARG A 193 -75.23 -18.88 -21.00
CA ARG A 193 -74.11 -18.76 -21.95
C ARG A 193 -73.16 -17.63 -21.59
N GLU A 194 -73.69 -16.49 -21.17
CA GLU A 194 -72.88 -15.36 -20.73
C GLU A 194 -72.10 -15.68 -19.45
N LEU A 195 -72.72 -16.39 -18.50
CA LEU A 195 -72.06 -16.87 -17.30
C LEU A 195 -70.94 -17.88 -17.63
N GLU A 196 -71.14 -18.76 -18.61
CA GLU A 196 -70.09 -19.64 -19.11
C GLU A 196 -68.95 -18.87 -19.77
N ARG A 197 -69.26 -17.86 -20.61
CA ARG A 197 -68.26 -16.98 -21.22
C ARG A 197 -67.43 -16.25 -20.16
N LEU A 198 -68.08 -15.67 -19.16
CA LEU A 198 -67.41 -14.98 -18.05
C LEU A 198 -66.56 -15.94 -17.20
N LYS A 199 -67.01 -17.19 -16.99
CA LYS A 199 -66.20 -18.22 -16.32
C LYS A 199 -64.94 -18.55 -17.10
N HIS A 200 -65.00 -18.63 -18.43
CA HIS A 200 -63.81 -18.85 -19.25
C HIS A 200 -62.86 -17.66 -19.16
N LEU A 201 -63.36 -16.44 -19.32
CA LEU A 201 -62.55 -15.22 -19.16
C LEU A 201 -61.87 -15.11 -17.78
N LEU A 202 -62.56 -15.51 -16.72
CA LEU A 202 -61.96 -15.54 -15.37
C LEU A 202 -60.80 -16.54 -15.29
N ARG A 203 -60.97 -17.74 -15.85
CA ARG A 203 -59.90 -18.75 -15.91
C ARG A 203 -58.69 -18.26 -16.72
N ASP A 204 -58.93 -17.63 -17.86
CA ASP A 204 -57.86 -17.06 -18.69
C ASP A 204 -57.08 -15.98 -17.92
N LYS A 205 -57.79 -15.14 -17.15
CA LYS A 205 -57.16 -14.13 -16.29
C LYS A 205 -56.39 -14.73 -15.10
N ASP A 206 -56.87 -15.83 -14.53
CA ASP A 206 -56.13 -16.55 -13.48
C ASP A 206 -54.83 -17.16 -14.03
N ILE A 207 -54.87 -17.69 -15.26
CA ILE A 207 -53.67 -18.20 -15.96
C ILE A 207 -52.69 -17.06 -16.26
N GLU A 208 -53.16 -15.95 -16.82
CA GLU A 208 -52.34 -14.75 -17.10
C GLU A 208 -51.69 -14.22 -15.82
N LYS A 209 -52.47 -14.10 -14.73
CA LYS A 209 -51.95 -13.68 -13.42
C LYS A 209 -50.87 -14.63 -12.90
N ALA A 210 -51.05 -15.94 -13.08
CA ALA A 210 -50.04 -16.93 -12.68
C ALA A 210 -48.76 -16.81 -13.51
N LEU A 211 -48.86 -16.52 -14.82
CA LEU A 211 -47.72 -16.27 -15.69
C LEU A 211 -46.97 -15.00 -15.27
N LEU A 212 -47.68 -13.88 -15.11
CA LEU A 212 -47.10 -12.61 -14.67
C LEU A 212 -46.42 -12.74 -13.30
N GLN A 213 -46.98 -13.54 -12.38
CA GLN A 213 -46.35 -13.79 -11.09
C GLN A 213 -45.04 -14.58 -11.21
N ARG A 214 -44.97 -15.55 -12.14
CA ARG A 214 -43.72 -16.29 -12.44
C ARG A 214 -42.67 -15.40 -13.08
N GLU A 215 -43.06 -14.59 -14.07
CA GLU A 215 -42.17 -13.63 -14.73
C GLU A 215 -41.65 -12.57 -13.75
N LYS A 216 -42.52 -12.03 -12.89
CA LYS A 216 -42.13 -11.14 -11.79
C LYS A 216 -41.07 -11.78 -10.91
N GLN A 217 -41.29 -13.02 -10.47
CA GLN A 217 -40.32 -13.73 -9.62
C GLN A 217 -39.00 -14.00 -10.36
N ALA A 218 -39.04 -14.27 -11.66
CA ALA A 218 -37.83 -14.41 -12.48
C ALA A 218 -37.05 -13.10 -12.53
N LEU A 219 -37.72 -11.99 -12.85
CA LEU A 219 -37.11 -10.65 -12.88
C LEU A 219 -36.56 -10.22 -11.51
N GLU A 220 -37.25 -10.54 -10.41
CA GLU A 220 -36.74 -10.27 -9.06
C GLU A 220 -35.42 -11.03 -8.78
N ARG A 221 -35.29 -12.26 -9.27
CA ARG A 221 -34.03 -13.03 -9.16
C ARG A 221 -32.94 -12.43 -10.04
N ASP A 222 -33.26 -12.02 -11.26
CA ASP A 222 -32.30 -11.40 -12.18
C ASP A 222 -31.79 -10.06 -11.62
N VAL A 223 -32.68 -9.26 -11.03
CA VAL A 223 -32.30 -8.02 -10.34
C VAL A 223 -31.40 -8.30 -9.14
N CYS A 224 -31.69 -9.32 -8.33
CA CYS A 224 -30.82 -9.72 -7.22
C CYS A 224 -29.43 -10.15 -7.73
N ALA A 225 -29.38 -11.00 -8.75
CA ALA A 225 -28.13 -11.45 -9.35
C ALA A 225 -27.30 -10.29 -9.94
N ALA A 226 -27.96 -9.32 -10.59
CA ALA A 226 -27.30 -8.13 -11.10
C ALA A 226 -26.77 -7.22 -9.97
N GLN A 227 -27.49 -7.11 -8.85
CA GLN A 227 -27.03 -6.38 -7.66
C GLN A 227 -25.81 -7.06 -7.03
N ASP A 228 -25.82 -8.38 -6.92
CA ASP A 228 -24.69 -9.16 -6.40
C ASP A 228 -23.45 -8.95 -7.29
N GLN A 229 -23.59 -9.09 -8.61
CA GLN A 229 -22.51 -8.81 -9.57
C GLN A 229 -21.98 -7.36 -9.48
N ALA A 230 -22.88 -6.38 -9.34
CA ALA A 230 -22.48 -4.98 -9.17
C ALA A 230 -21.73 -4.77 -7.84
N SER A 231 -22.13 -5.46 -6.78
CA SER A 231 -21.45 -5.41 -5.49
C SER A 231 -20.05 -6.04 -5.55
N GLU A 232 -19.90 -7.17 -6.23
CA GLU A 232 -18.63 -7.84 -6.48
C GLU A 232 -17.68 -6.94 -7.28
N MET A 233 -18.17 -6.33 -8.38
CA MET A 233 -17.39 -5.37 -9.16
C MET A 233 -16.97 -4.16 -8.33
N SER A 234 -17.85 -3.64 -7.46
CA SER A 234 -17.54 -2.52 -6.57
C SER A 234 -16.48 -2.88 -5.51
N ILE A 235 -16.55 -4.09 -4.95
CA ILE A 235 -15.53 -4.62 -4.04
C ILE A 235 -14.19 -4.78 -4.79
N GLY A 236 -14.22 -5.38 -5.98
CA GLY A 236 -13.05 -5.55 -6.84
C GLY A 236 -12.37 -4.22 -7.17
N TRP A 237 -13.15 -3.22 -7.58
CA TRP A 237 -12.64 -1.87 -7.86
C TRP A 237 -11.99 -1.22 -6.63
N ARG A 238 -12.63 -1.34 -5.46
CA ARG A 238 -12.05 -0.84 -4.20
C ARG A 238 -10.75 -1.54 -3.83
N ASN A 239 -10.68 -2.86 -4.01
CA ASN A 239 -9.46 -3.62 -3.74
C ASN A 239 -8.32 -3.20 -4.68
N CYS A 240 -8.56 -3.15 -6.00
CA CYS A 240 -7.58 -2.68 -6.97
C CYS A 240 -7.12 -1.24 -6.66
N ARG A 241 -8.04 -0.37 -6.23
CA ARG A 241 -7.68 0.98 -5.79
C ARG A 241 -6.76 0.96 -4.58
N ASN A 242 -7.08 0.19 -3.55
CA ASN A 242 -6.26 0.07 -2.35
C ASN A 242 -4.86 -0.50 -2.67
N GLU A 243 -4.77 -1.49 -3.56
CA GLU A 243 -3.50 -2.03 -4.05
C GLU A 243 -2.68 -0.97 -4.77
N LEU A 244 -3.30 -0.19 -5.66
CA LEU A 244 -2.63 0.91 -6.35
C LEU A 244 -2.15 2.00 -5.38
N GLU A 245 -2.96 2.36 -4.38
CA GLU A 245 -2.57 3.29 -3.33
C GLU A 245 -1.40 2.73 -2.49
N GLY A 246 -1.41 1.42 -2.19
CA GLY A 246 -0.30 0.72 -1.54
C GLY A 246 1.00 0.73 -2.36
N VAL A 247 0.93 0.44 -3.66
CA VAL A 247 2.07 0.50 -4.58
C VAL A 247 2.61 1.93 -4.68
N ARG A 248 1.74 2.94 -4.76
CA ARG A 248 2.16 4.35 -4.75
C ARG A 248 2.87 4.74 -3.46
N ALA A 249 2.37 4.31 -2.31
CA ALA A 249 3.02 4.57 -1.02
C ALA A 249 4.40 3.87 -0.94
N ALA A 250 4.50 2.64 -1.44
CA ALA A 250 5.77 1.91 -1.51
C ALA A 250 6.77 2.60 -2.46
N ALA A 251 6.32 3.06 -3.63
CA ALA A 251 7.16 3.81 -4.57
C ALA A 251 7.68 5.12 -3.94
N ALA A 252 6.81 5.88 -3.28
CA ALA A 252 7.20 7.11 -2.57
C ALA A 252 8.15 6.84 -1.39
N ALA A 253 8.06 5.69 -0.72
CA ALA A 253 9.03 5.27 0.28
C ALA A 253 10.38 4.91 -0.36
N GLY A 254 10.37 4.19 -1.48
CA GLY A 254 11.56 3.85 -2.26
C GLY A 254 12.30 5.08 -2.79
N GLU A 255 11.58 6.07 -3.32
CA GLU A 255 12.16 7.35 -3.75
C GLU A 255 12.83 8.10 -2.60
N ARG A 256 12.18 8.15 -1.43
CA ARG A 256 12.77 8.76 -0.22
C ARG A 256 14.03 8.04 0.21
N ALA A 257 14.03 6.70 0.27
CA ALA A 257 15.22 5.93 0.61
C ALA A 257 16.36 6.18 -0.39
N LEU A 258 16.05 6.16 -1.68
CA LEU A 258 17.02 6.44 -2.74
C LEU A 258 17.57 7.88 -2.68
N SER A 259 16.75 8.85 -2.29
CA SER A 259 17.21 10.23 -2.05
C SER A 259 18.17 10.33 -0.85
N GLN A 260 17.90 9.57 0.22
CA GLN A 260 18.77 9.49 1.41
C GLN A 260 20.11 8.83 1.06
N GLU A 261 20.10 7.73 0.31
CA GLU A 261 21.32 7.07 -0.18
C GLU A 261 22.15 7.99 -1.08
N ARG A 262 21.50 8.74 -1.97
CA ARG A 262 22.19 9.73 -2.82
C ARG A 262 22.84 10.85 -1.98
N ALA A 263 22.17 11.32 -0.94
CA ALA A 263 22.73 12.32 -0.02
C ALA A 263 23.91 11.75 0.76
N ALA A 264 23.77 10.56 1.35
CA ALA A 264 24.86 9.88 2.06
C ALA A 264 26.07 9.62 1.16
N ALA A 265 25.85 9.21 -0.10
CA ALA A 265 26.92 9.03 -1.08
C ALA A 265 27.61 10.35 -1.45
N ALA A 266 26.87 11.47 -1.51
CA ALA A 266 27.46 12.80 -1.73
C ALA A 266 28.31 13.23 -0.54
N ASP A 267 27.84 13.02 0.69
CA ASP A 267 28.59 13.32 1.92
C ASP A 267 29.87 12.47 2.01
N ALA A 268 29.79 11.18 1.70
CA ALA A 268 30.95 10.29 1.67
C ALA A 268 32.00 10.74 0.63
N ARG A 269 31.55 11.21 -0.55
CA ARG A 269 32.46 11.81 -1.55
C ARG A 269 33.11 13.08 -1.03
N ALA A 270 32.35 13.97 -0.39
CA ALA A 270 32.89 15.20 0.19
C ALA A 270 33.92 14.90 1.30
N GLN A 271 33.65 13.91 2.16
CA GLN A 271 34.60 13.45 3.19
C GLN A 271 35.87 12.87 2.57
N ARG A 272 35.74 12.05 1.52
CA ARG A 272 36.87 11.51 0.77
C ARG A 272 37.73 12.63 0.16
N ASP A 273 37.10 13.61 -0.47
CA ASP A 273 37.81 14.73 -1.10
C ASP A 273 38.52 15.60 -0.05
N LEU A 274 37.91 15.80 1.12
CA LEU A 274 38.55 16.46 2.26
C LEU A 274 39.77 15.66 2.76
N ALA A 275 39.66 14.33 2.87
CA ALA A 275 40.76 13.47 3.26
C ALA A 275 41.92 13.55 2.26
N PHE A 276 41.64 13.54 0.95
CA PHE A 276 42.66 13.72 -0.07
C PHE A 276 43.35 15.09 0.01
N ARG A 277 42.59 16.17 0.27
CA ARG A 277 43.21 17.50 0.50
C ARG A 277 44.15 17.49 1.70
N ARG A 278 43.77 16.84 2.80
CA ARG A 278 44.63 16.71 3.99
C ARG A 278 45.88 15.89 3.69
N LEU A 279 45.74 14.78 2.96
CA LEU A 279 46.89 13.97 2.53
C LEU A 279 47.84 14.77 1.66
N SER A 280 47.33 15.54 0.69
CA SER A 280 48.15 16.42 -0.16
C SER A 280 48.97 17.42 0.67
N ILE A 281 48.37 18.03 1.70
CA ILE A 281 49.09 18.96 2.59
C ILE A 281 50.21 18.22 3.34
N ILE A 282 49.92 17.03 3.88
CA ILE A 282 50.92 16.23 4.61
C ILE A 282 52.03 15.75 3.67
N GLU A 283 51.71 15.39 2.44
CA GLU A 283 52.70 15.01 1.41
C GLU A 283 53.61 16.20 1.06
N GLU A 284 53.05 17.42 0.95
CA GLU A 284 53.83 18.65 0.75
C GLU A 284 54.73 18.96 1.96
N GLU A 285 54.21 18.85 3.19
CA GLU A 285 54.98 19.01 4.43
C GLU A 285 56.11 17.98 4.52
N LEU A 286 55.82 16.72 4.18
CA LEU A 286 56.83 15.65 4.15
C LEU A 286 57.92 15.95 3.13
N ALA A 287 57.58 16.37 1.92
CA ALA A 287 58.54 16.75 0.90
C ALA A 287 59.41 17.95 1.34
N GLN A 288 58.83 18.92 2.06
CA GLN A 288 59.59 20.02 2.66
C GLN A 288 60.56 19.51 3.74
N HIS A 289 60.13 18.60 4.61
CA HIS A 289 60.98 17.99 5.64
C HIS A 289 62.11 17.15 5.04
N GLU A 290 61.84 16.37 3.99
CA GLU A 290 62.85 15.61 3.26
C GLU A 290 63.92 16.54 2.66
N ALA A 291 63.52 17.65 2.06
CA ALA A 291 64.45 18.65 1.52
C ALA A 291 65.29 19.34 2.62
N LEU A 292 64.68 19.64 3.78
CA LEU A 292 65.41 20.17 4.94
C LEU A 292 66.40 19.14 5.50
N LEU A 293 66.01 17.87 5.57
CA LEU A 293 66.89 16.79 5.99
C LEU A 293 68.06 16.61 5.03
N SER A 294 67.83 16.60 3.72
CA SER A 294 68.93 16.51 2.75
C SER A 294 69.89 17.70 2.86
N SER A 295 69.36 18.92 3.03
CA SER A 295 70.19 20.11 3.28
C SER A 295 71.01 19.99 4.56
N ALA A 296 70.41 19.54 5.66
CA ALA A 296 71.10 19.35 6.93
C ALA A 296 72.15 18.23 6.86
N GLU A 297 71.89 17.16 6.11
CA GLU A 297 72.86 16.09 5.85
C GLU A 297 74.04 16.59 5.01
N GLU A 298 73.80 17.42 4.00
CA GLU A 298 74.84 18.07 3.20
C GLU A 298 75.72 19.00 4.06
N GLU A 299 75.10 19.83 4.91
CA GLU A 299 75.80 20.68 5.88
C GLU A 299 76.61 19.84 6.88
N ALA A 300 76.02 18.78 7.44
CA ALA A 300 76.72 17.87 8.34
C ALA A 300 77.90 17.18 7.63
N ALA A 301 77.74 16.78 6.37
CA ALA A 301 78.82 16.21 5.57
C ALA A 301 79.92 17.25 5.26
N ALA A 302 79.57 18.53 5.06
CA ALA A 302 80.54 19.61 4.91
C ALA A 302 81.30 19.87 6.20
N LEU A 303 80.60 19.95 7.35
CA LEU A 303 81.22 20.11 8.66
C LEU A 303 82.12 18.93 9.04
N ARG A 304 81.72 17.69 8.71
CA ARG A 304 82.59 16.50 8.85
C ARG A 304 83.85 16.63 8.01
N ARG A 305 83.73 17.03 6.73
CA ARG A 305 84.89 17.28 5.85
C ARG A 305 85.80 18.37 6.39
N GLU A 306 85.25 19.46 6.91
CA GLU A 306 86.04 20.52 7.57
C GLU A 306 86.72 20.03 8.84
N ALA A 307 86.03 19.25 9.68
CA ALA A 307 86.59 18.68 10.90
C ALA A 307 87.73 17.71 10.58
N ASP A 308 87.58 16.87 9.56
CA ASP A 308 88.63 15.97 9.06
C ASP A 308 89.84 16.78 8.55
N GLU A 309 89.61 17.85 7.79
CA GLU A 309 90.69 18.71 7.29
C GLU A 309 91.39 19.45 8.43
N ARG A 310 90.66 20.01 9.40
CA ARG A 310 91.23 20.61 10.63
C ARG A 310 92.03 19.57 11.41
N THR A 311 91.55 18.33 11.50
CA THR A 311 92.26 17.22 12.17
C THR A 311 93.56 16.89 11.43
N ARG A 312 93.54 16.83 10.09
CA ARG A 312 94.77 16.64 9.28
C ARG A 312 95.75 17.81 9.46
N GLN A 313 95.26 19.04 9.49
CA GLN A 313 96.09 20.22 9.75
C GLN A 313 96.72 20.16 11.14
N LEU A 314 95.96 19.79 12.18
CA LEU A 314 96.47 19.58 13.53
C LEU A 314 97.51 18.46 13.58
N GLN A 315 97.28 17.34 12.88
CA GLN A 315 98.27 16.26 12.77
C GLN A 315 99.56 16.73 12.09
N ARG A 316 99.47 17.49 10.99
CA ARG A 316 100.63 18.08 10.32
C ARG A 316 101.38 19.05 11.25
N ALA A 317 100.66 19.92 11.95
CA ALA A 317 101.23 20.86 12.91
C ALA A 317 101.87 20.13 14.12
N ALA A 318 101.25 19.06 14.61
CA ALA A 318 101.80 18.22 15.68
C ALA A 318 103.07 17.48 15.23
N GLU A 319 103.10 16.96 14.01
CA GLU A 319 104.28 16.32 13.43
C GLU A 319 105.40 17.35 13.22
N GLN A 320 105.09 18.55 12.72
CA GLN A 320 106.04 19.66 12.62
C GLN A 320 106.57 20.07 14.00
N LEU A 321 105.70 20.19 15.00
CA LEU A 321 106.12 20.50 16.36
C LEU A 321 107.01 19.39 16.94
N ARG A 322 106.72 18.12 16.65
CA ARG A 322 107.58 16.99 17.05
C ARG A 322 108.96 17.09 16.39
N GLN A 323 109.01 17.37 15.09
CA GLN A 323 110.26 17.58 14.35
C GLN A 323 111.05 18.77 14.92
N GLU A 324 110.39 19.87 15.23
CA GLU A 324 110.97 21.05 15.89
C GLU A 324 111.49 20.72 17.29
N GLN A 325 110.74 19.97 18.11
CA GLN A 325 111.18 19.53 19.43
C GLN A 325 112.39 18.58 19.33
N GLU A 326 112.38 17.65 18.37
CA GLU A 326 113.52 16.78 18.08
C GLU A 326 114.73 17.60 17.64
N ALA A 327 114.57 18.58 16.74
CA ALA A 327 115.63 19.48 16.29
C ALA A 327 116.17 20.35 17.45
N ARG A 328 115.30 20.92 18.29
CA ARG A 328 115.69 21.66 19.51
C ARG A 328 116.40 20.76 20.50
N SER A 329 115.98 19.50 20.67
CA SER A 329 116.65 18.56 21.56
C SER A 329 118.05 18.19 21.04
N LYS A 330 118.21 18.01 19.72
CA LYS A 330 119.51 17.81 19.06
C LYS A 330 120.40 19.04 19.24
N CYS A 331 119.90 20.23 18.94
CA CYS A 331 120.61 21.49 19.12
C CYS A 331 120.97 21.74 20.60
N SER A 332 120.08 21.41 21.55
CA SER A 332 120.35 21.51 22.98
C SER A 332 121.44 20.54 23.43
N ARG A 333 121.42 19.30 22.93
CA ARG A 333 122.51 18.33 23.15
C ARG A 333 123.83 18.83 22.56
N GLU A 334 123.82 19.36 21.35
CA GLU A 334 125.00 19.95 20.70
C GLU A 334 125.52 21.16 21.49
N CYS A 335 124.64 22.05 21.95
CA CYS A 335 124.98 23.17 22.83
C CYS A 335 125.52 22.71 24.18
N ALA A 336 125.00 21.62 24.76
CA ALA A 336 125.52 21.04 25.99
C ALA A 336 126.91 20.42 25.80
N VAL A 337 127.14 19.73 24.67
CA VAL A 337 128.45 19.19 24.30
C VAL A 337 129.45 20.32 24.03
N LEU A 338 129.05 21.36 23.30
CA LEU A 338 129.87 22.56 23.07
C LEU A 338 130.13 23.30 24.39
N GLY A 339 129.13 23.43 25.26
CA GLY A 339 129.25 24.00 26.60
C GLY A 339 130.25 23.23 27.47
N ALA A 340 130.20 21.89 27.45
CA ALA A 340 131.16 21.02 28.14
C ALA A 340 132.58 21.14 27.55
N ARG A 341 132.71 21.30 26.23
CA ARG A 341 134.01 21.57 25.59
C ARG A 341 134.57 22.94 25.98
N VAL A 342 133.72 23.97 26.06
CA VAL A 342 134.12 25.32 26.49
C VAL A 342 134.48 25.33 27.97
N SER A 343 133.76 24.62 28.84
CA SER A 343 134.12 24.50 30.26
C SER A 343 135.43 23.74 30.45
N ALA A 344 135.64 22.63 29.73
CA ALA A 344 136.90 21.89 29.76
C ALA A 344 138.09 22.75 29.26
N ALA A 345 137.90 23.52 28.18
CA ALA A 345 138.92 24.48 27.72
C ALA A 345 139.13 25.63 28.73
N ALA A 346 138.08 26.09 29.42
CA ALA A 346 138.19 27.09 30.48
C ALA A 346 138.98 26.54 31.68
N ASP A 347 138.75 25.29 32.07
CA ASP A 347 139.48 24.58 33.11
C ASP A 347 140.95 24.34 32.71
N GLU A 348 141.22 24.00 31.45
CA GLU A 348 142.59 23.94 30.92
C GLU A 348 143.28 25.30 30.94
N THR A 349 142.60 26.39 30.56
CA THR A 349 143.19 27.74 30.63
C THR A 349 143.37 28.26 32.06
N SER A 350 142.57 27.79 33.02
CA SER A 350 142.74 28.12 34.44
C SER A 350 143.90 27.31 35.05
N ALA A 351 144.05 26.04 34.69
CA ALA A 351 145.19 25.20 35.04
C ALA A 351 146.51 25.75 34.46
N LEU A 352 146.51 26.18 33.19
CA LEU A 352 147.65 26.82 32.55
C LEU A 352 147.98 28.19 33.18
N ARG A 353 146.97 28.94 33.65
CA ARG A 353 147.21 30.17 34.42
C ARG A 353 147.86 29.88 35.77
N ALA A 354 147.40 28.85 36.48
CA ALA A 354 147.97 28.43 37.75
C ALA A 354 149.43 27.96 37.61
N THR A 355 149.79 27.26 36.52
CA THR A 355 151.19 26.87 36.26
C THR A 355 152.08 28.05 35.90
N VAL A 356 151.57 29.05 35.17
CA VAL A 356 152.29 30.30 34.89
C VAL A 356 152.52 31.11 36.17
N GLU A 357 151.54 31.18 37.07
CA GLU A 357 151.71 31.84 38.37
C GLU A 357 152.71 31.10 39.27
N HIS A 358 152.70 29.77 39.26
CA HIS A 358 153.66 28.95 39.98
C HIS A 358 155.11 29.21 39.49
N MET A 359 155.33 29.20 38.17
CA MET A 359 156.64 29.49 37.58
C MET A 359 157.11 30.93 37.86
N ARG A 360 156.20 31.91 37.88
CA ARG A 360 156.53 33.29 38.31
C ARG A 360 156.96 33.35 39.77
N GLY A 361 156.34 32.55 40.64
CA GLY A 361 156.72 32.41 42.05
C GLY A 361 158.13 31.85 42.22
N GLU A 362 158.52 30.85 41.42
CA GLU A 362 159.86 30.26 41.46
C GLU A 362 160.95 31.23 41.00
N VAL A 363 160.68 32.02 39.95
CA VAL A 363 161.60 33.06 39.48
C VAL A 363 161.83 34.13 40.55
N GLN A 364 160.78 34.59 41.23
CA GLN A 364 160.91 35.55 42.33
C GLN A 364 161.68 34.99 43.54
N ARG A 365 161.55 33.68 43.81
CA ARG A 365 162.30 33.02 44.89
C ARG A 365 163.79 32.94 44.59
N LEU A 366 164.16 32.66 43.34
CA LEU A 366 165.54 32.62 42.87
C LEU A 366 166.18 34.02 42.85
N ASP A 367 165.40 35.05 42.49
CA ASP A 367 165.88 36.44 42.46
C ASP A 367 166.21 36.97 43.88
N ARG A 368 165.37 36.63 44.88
CA ARG A 368 165.64 36.95 46.29
C ARG A 368 166.87 36.21 46.85
N ALA A 369 167.11 34.96 46.43
CA ALA A 369 168.30 34.20 46.81
C ALA A 369 169.60 34.79 46.22
N LEU A 370 169.52 35.39 45.02
CA LEU A 370 170.61 36.13 44.39
C LEU A 370 170.88 37.48 45.06
N GLN A 371 169.87 38.12 45.63
CA GLN A 371 170.01 39.38 46.37
C GLN A 371 170.70 39.18 47.73
N ILE A 372 170.32 38.14 48.47
CA ILE A 372 170.93 37.80 49.78
C ILE A 372 172.40 37.38 49.64
N THR A 373 172.77 36.73 48.52
CA THR A 373 174.16 36.39 48.23
C THR A 373 175.00 37.58 47.78
N ARG A 374 174.39 38.63 47.21
CA ARG A 374 175.07 39.90 46.89
C ARG A 374 175.33 40.74 48.15
N GLU A 375 174.38 40.81 49.08
CA GLU A 375 174.51 41.61 50.31
C GLU A 375 175.55 41.07 51.31
N GLN A 376 175.81 39.75 51.30
CA GLN A 376 176.87 39.15 52.12
C GLN A 376 178.30 39.39 51.59
N LEU A 377 178.45 39.88 50.34
CA LEU A 377 179.74 40.03 49.67
C LEU A 377 180.34 41.46 49.80
N ASP A 378 179.58 42.44 50.28
CA ASP A 378 180.00 43.85 50.37
C ASP A 378 180.74 44.23 51.68
N TRP A 379 180.91 43.32 52.64
CA TRP A 379 181.47 43.63 53.98
C TRP A 379 182.94 43.24 54.20
N TRP A 380 183.71 42.85 53.17
CA TRP A 380 185.12 42.46 53.33
C TRP A 380 186.16 43.46 52.78
N PRO A 381 187.20 43.84 53.58
CA PRO A 381 188.17 44.88 53.21
C PRO A 381 189.23 44.44 52.20
N ARG A 382 189.71 45.44 51.44
CA ARG A 382 190.64 45.38 50.30
C ARG A 382 192.15 45.34 50.66
N PRO A 383 192.63 44.32 51.38
CA PRO A 383 193.97 43.84 51.07
C PRO A 383 193.97 42.32 50.94
N LEU A 384 193.75 41.73 49.77
CA LEU A 384 193.35 42.21 48.44
C LEU A 384 193.25 40.89 47.68
N THR A 385 192.11 40.62 47.04
CA THR A 385 191.92 40.55 45.57
C THR A 385 193.08 40.02 44.68
N LYS A 386 194.07 39.35 45.28
CA LYS A 386 195.32 38.86 44.71
C LYS A 386 195.60 37.41 45.12
N MET A 387 194.88 36.82 46.08
CA MET A 387 195.07 35.42 46.49
C MET A 387 193.98 34.44 46.03
N LEU A 388 192.82 34.89 45.55
CA LEU A 388 191.78 34.00 45.01
C LEU A 388 191.88 33.77 43.49
N GLY A 389 192.87 34.39 42.83
CA GLY A 389 193.27 34.07 41.45
C GLY A 389 193.96 32.71 41.31
N ALA A 390 194.38 32.09 42.41
CA ALA A 390 195.11 30.81 42.43
C ALA A 390 194.23 29.58 42.74
N ALA A 391 192.93 29.74 43.03
CA ALA A 391 192.01 28.63 43.33
C ALA A 391 190.92 28.42 42.24
N ARG A 392 191.04 29.08 41.08
CA ARG A 392 190.06 29.01 39.99
C ARG A 392 190.47 28.07 38.84
N SER A 393 191.56 27.32 39.01
CA SER A 393 192.11 26.39 38.03
C SER A 393 191.71 24.91 38.22
N TRP A 394 190.77 24.57 39.12
CA TRP A 394 190.40 23.15 39.36
C TRP A 394 188.90 22.81 39.30
N LEU A 395 188.00 23.77 39.03
CA LEU A 395 186.54 23.49 38.97
C LEU A 395 185.80 24.04 37.73
N ARG A 396 186.52 24.49 36.68
CA ARG A 396 185.94 24.84 35.36
C ARG A 396 186.78 24.37 34.15
N HIS A 397 187.28 23.13 34.24
CA HIS A 397 187.90 22.28 33.18
C HIS A 397 189.42 22.42 32.96
N PRO A 398 190.12 21.32 32.61
CA PRO A 398 191.29 21.45 31.76
C PRO A 398 191.21 20.49 30.57
N MET A 399 190.83 21.05 29.42
CA MET A 399 191.47 20.82 28.12
C MET A 399 191.77 19.37 27.69
N SER A 400 190.99 18.91 26.72
CA SER A 400 191.54 18.38 25.48
C SER A 400 192.23 19.53 24.70
N PHE A 401 193.53 19.64 24.90
CA PHE A 401 194.57 19.97 23.90
C PHE A 401 195.24 18.60 23.59
N PRO A 402 195.89 18.27 22.44
CA PRO A 402 196.25 19.06 21.25
C PRO A 402 196.11 18.34 19.87
N GLU A 403 195.38 18.95 18.94
CA GLU A 403 195.59 18.98 17.48
C GLU A 403 194.59 20.06 16.99
N ALA A 404 194.82 21.35 17.20
CA ALA A 404 195.95 22.17 16.75
C ALA A 404 196.12 22.10 15.23
N MET A 405 195.83 23.23 14.60
CA MET A 405 196.45 23.68 13.35
C MET A 405 196.14 22.86 12.11
N LEU A 406 195.27 23.39 11.25
CA LEU A 406 195.79 24.06 10.06
C LEU A 406 194.71 24.96 9.45
N TRP A 407 194.92 26.26 9.56
CA TRP A 407 194.91 27.16 8.41
C TRP A 407 193.56 27.39 7.71
N SER A 408 192.96 28.55 7.97
CA SER A 408 193.15 29.75 7.12
C SER A 408 192.15 29.68 5.95
N LEU A 409 191.16 30.55 5.84
CA LEU A 409 191.36 31.89 5.28
C LEU A 409 189.97 32.52 5.02
N ILE A 410 189.96 33.86 5.05
CA ILE A 410 189.15 34.74 4.18
C ILE A 410 187.76 35.17 4.70
N PRO A 411 187.42 36.47 4.52
CA PRO A 411 187.30 37.37 5.66
C PRO A 411 186.02 38.23 5.63
N ALA A 412 185.95 39.17 6.59
CA ALA A 412 185.42 40.53 6.47
C ALA A 412 184.21 40.78 5.54
N ARG A 413 183.08 41.19 6.13
CA ARG A 413 182.54 42.57 6.02
C ARG A 413 181.16 42.69 6.68
N HIS A 414 181.00 43.83 7.35
CA HIS A 414 179.81 44.67 7.58
C HIS A 414 178.39 44.09 7.52
N GLY A 415 177.59 44.52 8.50
CA GLY A 415 176.50 45.45 8.17
C GLY A 415 175.12 45.14 8.76
N CYS A 416 174.70 46.06 9.65
CA CYS A 416 173.34 46.41 10.09
C CYS A 416 172.76 45.67 11.31
#